data_AF-A0AA39NTR8-F1
#
_entry.id   AF-A0AA39NTR8-F1
#
_cell.length_a   1.000
_cell.length_b   1.000
_cell.length_c   1.000
_cell.angle_alpha   90.00
_cell.angle_beta   90.00
_cell.angle_gamma   90.00
#
_symmetry.space_group_name_H-M   'P 1'
#
loop_
_entity.id
_entity.type
_entity.pdbx_description
1 polymer ?
#
loop_
_entity_poly.entity_id
_entity_poly.type
_entity_poly.pdbx_seq_one_letter_code
_entity_poly.pdbx_strand_id
1 'polypeptide(L)'
;MATDPISDKGTTPEDLAETICRLEKLEAQLADDYGMSGDIDSVEVFDETKARAFTQEDASSLSAVKDLYMLYQLRVLASSAKLPLASNREPPKPPTFSRLIPSKARLRIRTADVPDTKRNEI
;
A
#
# COMPACT_ATOMS: atom_id res chain seq x y z
N MET A 1 21.92 -7.87 -50.29
CA MET A 1 21.45 -6.86 -49.33
C MET A 1 20.41 -7.53 -48.47
N ALA A 2 20.81 -8.06 -47.32
CA ALA A 2 19.89 -8.68 -46.37
C ALA A 2 19.34 -7.56 -45.47
N THR A 3 18.03 -7.41 -45.45
CA THR A 3 17.33 -6.52 -44.52
C THR A 3 17.38 -7.16 -43.14
N ASP A 4 17.95 -6.45 -42.17
CA ASP A 4 17.94 -6.87 -40.78
C ASP A 4 16.49 -7.04 -40.28
N PRO A 5 16.17 -8.12 -39.53
CA PRO A 5 14.84 -8.31 -38.99
C PRO A 5 14.57 -7.25 -37.92
N ILE A 6 13.40 -6.63 -38.05
CA ILE A 6 12.78 -5.71 -37.10
C ILE A 6 12.94 -6.30 -35.70
N SER A 7 13.80 -5.67 -34.91
CA SER A 7 14.11 -6.03 -33.54
C SER A 7 12.88 -5.72 -32.68
N ASP A 8 11.98 -6.70 -32.58
CA ASP A 8 10.99 -6.82 -31.52
C ASP A 8 11.73 -6.91 -30.17
N LYS A 9 12.17 -5.76 -29.65
CA LYS A 9 12.73 -5.66 -28.30
C LYS A 9 11.57 -5.80 -27.33
N GLY A 10 11.13 -7.04 -27.11
CA GLY A 10 10.38 -7.39 -25.91
C GLY A 10 11.20 -6.91 -24.73
N THR A 11 10.68 -5.91 -24.01
CA THR A 11 11.32 -5.32 -22.83
C THR A 11 11.70 -6.45 -21.89
N THR A 12 12.99 -6.69 -21.71
CA THR A 12 13.44 -7.82 -20.89
C THR A 12 13.16 -7.49 -19.42
N PRO A 13 12.98 -8.49 -18.53
CA PRO A 13 12.79 -8.24 -17.11
C PRO A 13 13.96 -7.47 -16.48
N GLU A 14 15.15 -7.59 -17.05
CA GLU A 14 16.36 -6.84 -16.68
C GLU A 14 16.19 -5.34 -17.00
N ASP A 15 15.71 -5.00 -18.20
CA ASP A 15 15.41 -3.62 -18.59
C ASP A 15 14.35 -2.97 -17.67
N LEU A 16 13.37 -3.76 -17.22
CA LEU A 16 12.34 -3.29 -16.28
C LEU A 16 12.92 -3.00 -14.89
N ALA A 17 13.80 -3.86 -14.38
CA ALA A 17 14.45 -3.66 -13.10
C ALA A 17 15.37 -2.41 -13.11
N GLU A 18 16.11 -2.21 -14.20
CA GLU A 18 16.92 -1.00 -14.40
C GLU A 18 16.05 0.25 -14.47
N THR A 19 14.93 0.18 -15.19
CA THR A 19 13.96 1.28 -15.29
C THR A 19 13.38 1.64 -13.93
N ILE A 20 12.95 0.65 -13.14
CA ILE A 20 12.47 0.87 -11.77
C ILE A 20 13.56 1.55 -10.94
N CYS A 21 14.77 1.00 -10.88
CA CYS A 21 15.88 1.57 -10.10
C CYS A 21 16.20 3.02 -10.48
N ARG A 22 16.17 3.35 -11.78
CA ARG A 22 16.37 4.74 -12.25
C ARG A 22 15.26 5.67 -11.76
N LEU A 23 14.00 5.23 -11.85
CA LEU A 23 12.85 6.02 -11.42
C LEU A 23 12.78 6.19 -9.90
N GLU A 24 13.18 5.18 -9.12
CA GLU A 24 13.27 5.29 -7.65
C GLU A 24 14.32 6.31 -7.22
N LYS A 25 15.45 6.38 -7.94
CA LYS A 25 16.45 7.44 -7.71
C LYS A 25 15.90 8.82 -8.05
N LEU A 26 15.10 8.94 -9.10
CA LEU A 26 14.43 10.19 -9.46
C LEU A 26 13.44 10.60 -8.36
N GLU A 27 12.63 9.67 -7.86
CA GLU A 27 11.68 9.91 -6.75
C GLU A 27 12.39 10.45 -5.50
N ALA A 28 13.51 9.82 -5.10
CA ALA A 28 14.33 10.28 -3.99
C ALA A 28 14.92 11.69 -4.23
N GLN A 29 15.43 11.95 -5.44
CA GLN A 29 15.96 13.26 -5.81
C GLN A 29 14.88 14.35 -5.74
N LEU A 30 13.66 14.04 -6.20
CA LEU A 30 12.55 15.00 -6.14
C LEU A 30 12.15 15.30 -4.70
N ALA A 31 12.12 14.29 -3.82
CA ALA A 31 11.87 14.50 -2.40
C ALA A 31 12.89 15.47 -1.78
N ASP A 32 14.18 15.27 -2.06
CA ASP A 32 15.27 16.17 -1.63
C ASP A 32 15.09 17.58 -2.19
N ASP A 33 14.85 17.71 -3.50
CA ASP A 33 14.67 18.99 -4.20
C ASP A 33 13.45 19.77 -3.68
N TYR A 34 12.43 19.05 -3.20
CA TYR A 34 11.22 19.64 -2.65
C TYR A 34 11.35 20.00 -1.16
N GLY A 35 12.45 19.59 -0.52
CA GLY A 35 12.67 19.78 0.91
C GLY A 35 11.78 18.89 1.77
N MET A 36 11.31 17.77 1.22
CA MET A 36 10.59 16.75 1.99
C MET A 36 11.60 16.04 2.88
N SER A 37 11.26 15.83 4.16
CA SER A 37 12.16 15.17 5.12
C SER A 37 11.37 14.26 6.05
N GLY A 38 12.01 13.20 6.54
CA GLY A 38 11.40 12.20 7.41
C GLY A 38 11.07 10.90 6.68
N ASP A 39 10.08 10.18 7.19
CA ASP A 39 9.53 8.97 6.55
C ASP A 39 8.52 9.42 5.48
N ILE A 40 9.00 9.54 4.24
CA ILE A 40 8.25 10.13 3.13
C ILE A 40 7.66 8.99 2.29
N ASP A 41 6.34 9.03 2.11
CA ASP A 41 5.66 8.09 1.24
C ASP A 41 5.79 8.48 -0.24
N SER A 42 5.93 7.48 -1.13
CA SER A 42 5.97 7.69 -2.57
C SER A 42 4.75 8.47 -3.12
N VAL A 43 3.60 8.36 -2.44
CA VAL A 43 2.38 9.08 -2.80
C VAL A 43 2.51 10.57 -2.52
N GLU A 44 3.17 10.95 -1.42
CA GLU A 44 3.38 12.36 -1.06
C GLU A 44 4.27 13.05 -2.10
N VAL A 45 5.37 12.41 -2.50
CA VAL A 45 6.26 12.93 -3.55
C VAL A 45 5.48 13.13 -4.85
N PHE A 46 4.64 12.16 -5.24
CA PHE A 46 3.83 12.24 -6.44
C PHE A 46 2.80 13.38 -6.41
N ASP A 47 2.13 13.58 -5.28
CA ASP A 47 1.15 14.65 -5.11
C ASP A 47 1.80 16.04 -5.13
N GLU A 48 2.97 16.19 -4.50
CA GLU A 48 3.75 17.42 -4.56
C GLU A 48 4.26 17.70 -5.99
N THR A 49 4.78 16.70 -6.71
CA THR A 49 5.19 16.85 -8.12
C THR A 49 4.02 17.31 -8.97
N LYS A 50 2.82 16.74 -8.78
CA LYS A 50 1.61 17.20 -9.47
C LYS A 50 1.27 18.64 -9.11
N ALA A 51 1.28 19.00 -7.83
CA ALA A 51 1.00 20.37 -7.39
C ALA A 51 1.94 21.38 -8.06
N ARG A 52 3.23 21.07 -8.14
CA ARG A 52 4.23 21.91 -8.81
C ARG A 52 4.02 21.99 -10.32
N ALA A 53 3.75 20.86 -10.99
CA ALA A 53 3.45 20.85 -12.41
C ALA A 53 2.24 21.71 -12.78
N PHE A 54 1.19 21.72 -11.92
CA PHE A 54 0.02 22.58 -12.13
C PHE A 54 0.25 24.05 -11.76
N THR A 55 1.18 24.34 -10.85
CA THR A 55 1.42 25.72 -10.38
C THR A 55 2.47 26.45 -11.23
N GLN A 56 3.53 25.75 -11.63
CA GLN A 56 4.67 26.32 -12.35
C GLN A 56 4.58 26.12 -13.86
N GLU A 57 3.70 25.22 -14.34
CA GLU A 57 3.57 24.84 -15.77
C GLU A 57 4.91 24.51 -16.44
N ASP A 58 5.87 24.02 -15.66
CA ASP A 58 7.21 23.73 -16.14
C ASP A 58 7.25 22.35 -16.81
N ALA A 59 7.91 22.29 -17.97
CA ALA A 59 8.05 21.05 -18.72
C ALA A 59 8.79 19.95 -17.92
N SER A 60 9.64 20.35 -16.97
CA SER A 60 10.40 19.43 -16.11
C SER A 60 9.48 18.71 -15.13
N SER A 61 8.66 19.43 -14.36
CA SER A 61 7.72 18.78 -13.42
C SER A 61 6.66 17.97 -14.17
N LEU A 62 6.21 18.41 -15.35
CA LEU A 62 5.29 17.61 -16.15
C LEU A 62 5.92 16.29 -16.64
N SER A 63 7.22 16.29 -16.97
CA SER A 63 7.97 15.06 -17.24
C SER A 63 8.09 14.19 -15.98
N ALA A 64 8.41 14.79 -14.85
CA ALA A 64 8.54 14.10 -13.57
C ALA A 64 7.23 13.40 -13.15
N VAL A 65 6.07 14.03 -13.35
CA VAL A 65 4.76 13.39 -13.11
C VAL A 65 4.61 12.11 -13.95
N LYS A 66 5.00 12.14 -15.23
CA LYS A 66 4.91 10.96 -16.10
C LYS A 66 5.85 9.85 -15.63
N ASP A 67 7.07 10.20 -15.26
CA ASP A 67 8.08 9.26 -14.78
C ASP A 67 7.65 8.60 -13.46
N LEU A 68 7.13 9.38 -12.50
CA LEU A 68 6.58 8.83 -11.25
C LEU A 68 5.33 7.99 -11.47
N TYR A 69 4.45 8.38 -12.40
CA TYR A 69 3.30 7.56 -12.78
C TYR A 69 3.74 6.21 -13.38
N MET A 70 4.77 6.22 -14.23
CA MET A 70 5.36 5.00 -14.78
C MET A 70 5.94 4.11 -13.67
N LEU A 71 6.64 4.68 -12.68
CA LEU A 71 7.15 3.95 -11.53
C LEU A 71 6.02 3.27 -10.74
N TYR A 72 4.92 3.98 -10.48
CA TYR A 72 3.74 3.42 -9.83
C TYR A 72 3.21 2.20 -10.60
N GLN A 73 3.02 2.33 -11.91
CA GLN A 73 2.54 1.20 -12.74
C GLN A 73 3.48 0.00 -12.67
N LEU A 74 4.79 0.23 -12.76
CA LEU A 74 5.79 -0.83 -12.67
C LEU A 74 5.78 -1.53 -11.31
N ARG A 75 5.67 -0.78 -10.20
CA ARG A 75 5.55 -1.34 -8.84
C ARG A 75 4.28 -2.19 -8.67
N VAL A 76 3.16 -1.74 -9.23
CA VAL A 76 1.89 -2.50 -9.22
C VAL A 76 2.03 -3.80 -10.02
N LEU A 77 2.61 -3.75 -11.21
CA LEU A 77 2.86 -4.94 -12.05
C LEU A 77 3.83 -5.92 -11.38
N ALA A 78 4.92 -5.43 -10.79
CA ALA A 78 5.86 -6.26 -10.06
C ALA A 78 5.24 -6.90 -8.81
N SER A 79 4.25 -6.24 -8.20
CA SER A 79 3.52 -6.77 -7.05
C SER A 79 2.47 -7.81 -7.45
N SER A 80 1.78 -7.62 -8.57
CA SER A 80 0.78 -8.57 -9.07
C SER A 80 1.42 -9.87 -9.60
N ALA A 81 2.63 -9.80 -10.14
CA ALA A 81 3.42 -10.96 -10.57
C ALA A 81 3.84 -11.90 -9.42
N LYS A 82 3.72 -11.46 -8.15
CA LYS A 82 4.08 -12.26 -6.96
C LYS A 82 2.93 -13.14 -6.43
N LEU A 83 1.78 -13.23 -7.09
CA LEU A 83 0.72 -14.15 -6.67
C LEU A 83 1.08 -15.60 -7.05
N PRO A 84 1.28 -16.52 -6.08
CA PRO A 84 1.56 -17.90 -6.39
C PRO A 84 0.27 -18.58 -6.88
N LEU A 85 0.29 -19.01 -8.15
CA LEU A 85 -0.56 -20.12 -8.56
C LEU A 85 -0.04 -21.39 -7.84
N ALA A 86 -0.92 -21.98 -7.04
CA ALA A 86 -0.84 -23.27 -6.32
C ALA A 86 -0.10 -23.30 -4.97
N SER A 87 -0.88 -23.44 -3.89
CA SER A 87 -0.73 -24.58 -2.99
C SER A 87 -2.00 -24.74 -2.17
N ASN A 88 -2.59 -25.93 -2.21
CA ASN A 88 -3.68 -26.35 -1.35
C ASN A 88 -3.25 -26.21 0.11
N ARG A 89 -3.53 -25.05 0.74
CA ARG A 89 -3.52 -24.94 2.20
C ARG A 89 -4.69 -25.74 2.71
N GLU A 90 -4.40 -26.90 3.29
CA GLU A 90 -5.32 -27.54 4.23
C GLU A 90 -5.78 -26.47 5.25
N PRO A 91 -7.08 -26.40 5.58
CA PRO A 91 -7.58 -25.42 6.55
C PRO A 91 -6.90 -25.67 7.91
N PRO A 92 -6.49 -24.61 8.62
CA PRO A 92 -5.84 -24.76 9.91
C PRO A 92 -6.78 -25.46 10.89
N LYS A 93 -6.31 -26.56 11.49
CA LYS A 93 -7.00 -27.19 12.63
C LYS A 93 -7.14 -26.16 13.76
N PRO A 94 -8.33 -26.04 14.37
CA PRO A 94 -8.54 -25.08 15.44
C PRO A 94 -7.65 -25.43 16.64
N PRO A 95 -7.08 -24.43 17.32
CA PRO A 95 -6.24 -24.67 18.48
C PRO A 95 -7.06 -25.29 19.61
N THR A 96 -6.67 -26.50 20.02
CA THR A 96 -7.21 -27.17 21.19
C THR A 96 -6.73 -26.43 22.44
N PHE A 97 -7.48 -25.42 22.88
CA PHE A 97 -7.26 -24.79 24.17
C PHE A 97 -7.77 -25.69 25.30
N SER A 98 -7.06 -26.79 25.56
CA SER A 98 -7.18 -27.51 26.82
C SER A 98 -6.35 -26.79 27.89
N ARG A 99 -6.74 -25.56 28.23
CA ARG A 99 -6.26 -24.91 29.46
C ARG A 99 -7.26 -25.19 30.57
N LEU A 100 -6.86 -26.18 31.37
CA LEU A 100 -7.24 -26.44 32.75
C LEU A 100 -7.77 -25.17 33.46
N ILE A 101 -9.09 -25.11 33.71
CA ILE A 101 -9.68 -24.08 34.59
C ILE A 101 -9.74 -24.68 35.99
N PRO A 102 -9.01 -24.15 37.00
CA PRO A 102 -9.25 -24.52 38.38
C PRO A 102 -10.55 -23.87 38.86
N SER A 103 -11.36 -24.68 39.52
CA SER A 103 -12.62 -24.30 40.14
C SER A 103 -12.46 -23.19 41.20
N LYS A 104 -13.44 -22.28 41.23
CA LYS A 104 -14.05 -21.61 42.40
C LYS A 104 -14.11 -20.08 42.24
N ALA A 105 -15.30 -19.56 41.93
CA ALA A 105 -15.91 -18.48 42.70
C ALA A 105 -17.39 -18.35 42.28
N ARG A 106 -18.25 -18.86 43.16
CA ARG A 106 -19.71 -18.78 43.12
C ARG A 106 -20.12 -17.37 43.55
N LEU A 107 -20.44 -16.47 42.61
CA LEU A 107 -21.10 -15.21 42.95
C LEU A 107 -22.61 -15.31 42.74
N ARG A 108 -23.34 -15.14 43.84
CA ARG A 108 -24.79 -15.20 43.95
C ARG A 108 -25.41 -13.99 43.27
N ILE A 109 -26.37 -14.23 42.39
CA ILE A 109 -27.29 -13.23 41.86
C ILE A 109 -28.13 -12.67 43.02
N ARG A 110 -28.09 -11.36 43.22
CA ARG A 110 -29.13 -10.64 43.96
C ARG A 110 -29.88 -9.76 42.96
N THR A 111 -31.02 -10.25 42.53
CA THR A 111 -32.11 -9.49 41.93
C THR A 111 -32.89 -8.80 43.03
N ALA A 112 -32.84 -7.47 43.06
CA ALA A 112 -33.77 -6.52 43.67
C ALA A 112 -33.18 -5.15 43.29
N ASP A 113 -33.89 -4.14 42.82
CA ASP A 113 -35.30 -3.80 42.91
C ASP A 113 -35.52 -2.71 41.84
N VAL A 114 -36.57 -2.80 41.03
CA VAL A 114 -36.97 -1.70 40.13
C VAL A 114 -38.14 -0.99 40.80
N PRO A 115 -37.95 0.23 41.33
CA PRO A 115 -39.07 1.12 41.58
C PRO A 115 -39.31 1.98 40.34
N ASP A 116 -40.34 1.55 39.62
CA ASP A 116 -41.21 2.38 38.79
C ASP A 116 -41.69 3.59 39.59
N THR A 117 -41.56 4.83 39.09
CA THR A 117 -42.67 5.80 39.00
C THR A 117 -42.26 7.20 38.52
N LYS A 118 -43.06 7.66 37.53
CA LYS A 118 -43.65 9.01 37.34
C LYS A 118 -42.74 10.17 36.90
N ARG A 119 -42.99 10.74 35.70
CA ARG A 119 -43.98 11.80 35.36
C ARG A 119 -43.66 13.15 36.02
N ASN A 120 -43.32 14.12 35.17
CA ASN A 120 -43.63 15.58 35.22
C ASN A 120 -42.95 16.17 33.96
N GLU A 121 -43.67 16.58 32.91
CA GLU A 121 -44.37 17.88 32.78
C GLU A 121 -43.64 19.02 33.50
N ILE A 122 -42.93 19.86 32.73
CA ILE A 122 -43.21 21.29 32.46
C ILE A 122 -42.64 21.60 31.08
#